data_AF-A0A3T6CJQ9-F1
#
_entry.id   AF-A0A3T6CJQ9-F1
#
_cell.length_a   1.000
_cell.length_b   1.000
_cell.length_c   1.000
_cell.angle_alpha   90.00
_cell.angle_beta   90.00
_cell.angle_gamma   90.00
#
_symmetry.space_group_name_H-M   'P 1'
#
loop_
_entity.id
_entity.type
_entity.pdbx_description
1 polymer ?
#
loop_
_entity_poly.entity_id
_entity_poly.type
_entity_poly.pdbx_seq_one_letter_code
_entity_poly.pdbx_strand_id
1 'polypeptide(L)'
;MKNDTSELSNLPTAFVKKLQNYDELKKRQDESEKSYALIVIGILALICLALGIAKTDSDDWFSQWQFTCILLSIIFSTLWLGVFIERTLIFKVLWNSIITKCITSIAISGLIIFCTAKSSALLNSVFGIDSSSFPYTRSFLTGFLFLKYINPILLFILATFFLTHIIKIICFLFKDEAFDLPPVSSFATVLFSFLIFIFILSWQNSYFSEENLPVKTYALAHLLDFNINHHCINLSADKVNVIFIGSSQDKVLIDDYDMHINSIESFLKGNSSSFFMKDNLNFKIQECVYN
;
A
#
# COMPACT_ATOMS: atom_id res chain seq x y z
N MET A 1 -72.60 21.70 13.11
CA MET A 1 -71.74 20.62 12.60
C MET A 1 -70.61 21.28 11.84
N LYS A 2 -69.40 21.32 12.42
CA LYS A 2 -68.20 21.80 11.75
C LYS A 2 -67.59 20.66 10.93
N ASN A 3 -66.90 21.05 9.88
CA ASN A 3 -66.55 20.28 8.70
C ASN A 3 -65.32 19.37 8.97
N ASP A 4 -65.55 18.11 9.38
CA ASP A 4 -64.47 17.12 9.65
C ASP A 4 -63.90 16.44 8.40
N THR A 5 -64.43 16.74 7.21
CA THR A 5 -64.04 16.08 5.95
C THR A 5 -62.73 16.61 5.35
N SER A 6 -62.20 17.76 5.80
CA SER A 6 -60.93 18.31 5.30
C SER A 6 -59.68 17.74 5.99
N GLU A 7 -59.81 17.16 7.19
CA GLU A 7 -58.69 16.49 7.87
C GLU A 7 -58.45 15.08 7.32
N LEU A 8 -59.52 14.37 6.93
CA LEU A 8 -59.41 13.01 6.38
C LEU A 8 -58.77 12.97 4.99
N SER A 9 -58.94 14.01 4.17
CA SER A 9 -58.38 14.08 2.81
C SER A 9 -56.87 14.39 2.77
N ASN A 10 -56.32 14.96 3.84
CA ASN A 10 -54.90 15.29 3.98
C ASN A 10 -54.08 14.21 4.72
N LEU A 11 -54.75 13.18 5.25
CA LEU A 11 -54.12 12.06 5.95
C LEU A 11 -53.12 11.27 5.07
N PRO A 12 -53.41 10.98 3.79
CA PRO A 12 -52.49 10.22 2.93
C PRO A 12 -51.20 11.00 2.62
N THR A 13 -51.30 12.30 2.37
CA THR A 13 -50.15 13.18 2.08
C THR A 13 -49.30 13.43 3.32
N ALA A 14 -49.92 13.61 4.49
CA ALA A 14 -49.20 13.71 5.76
C ALA A 14 -48.47 12.40 6.12
N PHE A 15 -49.08 11.24 5.87
CA PHE A 15 -48.47 9.94 6.08
C PHE A 15 -47.29 9.68 5.14
N VAL A 16 -47.43 9.98 3.84
CA VAL A 16 -46.35 9.88 2.85
C VAL A 16 -45.18 10.81 3.22
N LYS A 17 -45.46 12.07 3.61
CA LYS A 17 -44.42 13.00 4.05
C LYS A 17 -43.71 12.52 5.31
N LYS A 18 -44.42 11.89 6.25
CA LYS A 18 -43.84 11.30 7.46
C LYS A 18 -42.94 10.11 7.13
N LEU A 19 -43.34 9.25 6.19
CA LEU A 19 -42.51 8.15 5.69
C LEU A 19 -41.25 8.66 4.99
N GLN A 20 -41.37 9.65 4.09
CA GLN A 20 -40.23 10.28 3.43
C GLN A 20 -39.26 10.91 4.43
N ASN A 21 -39.77 11.64 5.42
CA ASN A 21 -38.95 12.20 6.48
C ASN A 21 -38.25 11.10 7.31
N TYR A 22 -38.93 9.98 7.58
CA TYR A 22 -38.34 8.85 8.28
C TYR A 22 -37.22 8.19 7.47
N ASP A 23 -37.43 7.96 6.17
CA ASP A 23 -36.42 7.41 5.26
C ASP A 23 -35.21 8.35 5.12
N GLU A 24 -35.43 9.67 5.03
CA GLU A 24 -34.37 10.68 5.01
C GLU A 24 -33.57 10.70 6.31
N LEU A 25 -34.24 10.64 7.47
CA LEU A 25 -33.59 10.58 8.78
C LEU A 25 -32.74 9.32 8.92
N LYS A 26 -33.29 8.17 8.53
CA LYS A 26 -32.57 6.89 8.55
C LYS A 26 -31.34 6.93 7.63
N LYS A 27 -31.48 7.48 6.43
CA LYS A 27 -30.35 7.64 5.49
C LYS A 27 -29.27 8.57 6.04
N ARG A 28 -29.65 9.69 6.67
CA ARG A 28 -28.70 10.60 7.34
C ARG A 28 -27.97 9.91 8.49
N GLN A 29 -28.68 9.09 9.28
CA GLN A 29 -28.07 8.31 10.35
C GLN A 29 -27.07 7.29 9.81
N ASP A 30 -27.44 6.50 8.79
CA ASP A 30 -26.53 5.54 8.15
C ASP A 30 -25.28 6.22 7.56
N GLU A 31 -25.44 7.39 6.93
CA GLU A 31 -24.32 8.16 6.37
C GLU A 31 -23.42 8.75 7.46
N SER A 32 -24.00 9.14 8.60
CA SER A 32 -23.28 9.63 9.77
C SER A 32 -22.44 8.51 10.39
N GLU A 33 -23.05 7.36 10.70
CA GLU A 33 -22.37 6.20 11.29
C GLU A 33 -21.19 5.73 10.42
N LYS A 34 -21.38 5.64 9.09
CA LYS A 34 -20.30 5.32 8.14
C LYS A 34 -19.18 6.36 8.14
N SER A 35 -19.51 7.63 8.33
CA SER A 35 -18.52 8.70 8.39
C SER A 35 -17.73 8.67 9.70
N TYR A 36 -18.37 8.35 10.82
CA TYR A 36 -17.69 8.12 12.10
C TYR A 36 -16.76 6.90 12.04
N ALA A 37 -17.20 5.78 11.44
CA ALA A 37 -16.34 4.61 11.28
C ALA A 37 -15.05 4.93 10.50
N LEU A 38 -15.15 5.74 9.44
CA LEU A 38 -13.96 6.19 8.69
C LEU A 38 -13.04 7.09 9.52
N ILE A 39 -13.59 7.96 10.36
CA ILE A 39 -12.79 8.78 11.27
C ILE A 39 -12.03 7.87 12.24
N VAL A 40 -12.69 6.88 12.84
CA VAL A 40 -12.07 5.93 13.77
C VAL A 40 -10.95 5.14 13.10
N ILE A 41 -11.20 4.58 11.90
CA ILE A 41 -10.17 3.84 11.15
C ILE A 41 -8.99 4.74 10.80
N GLY A 42 -9.23 5.98 10.39
CA GLY A 42 -8.17 6.95 10.10
C GLY A 42 -7.34 7.30 11.35
N ILE A 43 -7.98 7.50 12.50
CA ILE A 43 -7.28 7.73 13.77
C ILE A 43 -6.42 6.52 14.15
N LEU A 44 -6.97 5.30 14.05
CA LEU A 44 -6.21 4.07 14.31
C LEU A 44 -5.00 3.95 13.37
N ALA A 45 -5.15 4.28 12.09
CA ALA A 45 -4.05 4.29 11.13
C ALA A 45 -2.93 5.25 11.55
N LEU A 46 -3.28 6.46 12.02
CA LEU A 46 -2.30 7.45 12.47
C LEU A 46 -1.63 7.07 13.80
N ILE A 47 -2.37 6.52 14.76
CA ILE A 47 -1.81 6.04 16.02
C ILE A 47 -0.81 4.92 15.74
N CYS A 48 -1.20 3.93 14.93
CA CYS A 48 -0.31 2.85 14.51
C CYS A 48 0.91 3.38 13.76
N LEU A 49 0.76 4.39 12.89
CA LEU A 49 1.90 5.00 12.20
C LEU A 49 2.85 5.67 13.18
N ALA A 50 2.32 6.52 14.06
CA ALA A 50 3.08 7.28 15.04
C ALA A 50 3.86 6.36 15.98
N LEU A 51 3.23 5.29 16.47
CA LEU A 51 3.88 4.27 17.28
C LEU A 51 4.93 3.48 16.48
N GLY A 52 4.65 3.19 15.20
CA GLY A 52 5.57 2.44 14.34
C GLY A 52 6.84 3.20 13.96
N ILE A 53 6.77 4.53 13.85
CA ILE A 53 7.93 5.39 13.53
C ILE A 53 8.56 6.06 14.76
N ALA A 54 7.99 5.85 15.96
CA ALA A 54 8.52 6.42 17.18
C ALA A 54 9.94 5.94 17.42
N LYS A 55 10.83 6.87 17.80
CA LYS A 55 12.20 6.51 18.18
C LYS A 55 12.16 5.83 19.54
N THR A 56 12.50 4.55 19.59
CA THR A 56 12.66 3.77 20.83
C THR A 56 14.07 3.26 20.92
N ASP A 57 14.54 2.99 22.14
CA ASP A 57 15.80 2.28 22.34
C ASP A 57 15.66 0.82 21.88
N SER A 58 16.78 0.20 21.48
CA SER A 58 16.79 -1.19 20.98
C SER A 58 16.30 -2.21 22.00
N ASP A 59 16.48 -1.89 23.29
CA ASP A 59 16.18 -2.80 24.40
C ASP A 59 14.76 -2.59 24.94
N ASP A 60 14.00 -1.66 24.36
CA ASP A 60 12.62 -1.40 24.76
C ASP A 60 11.70 -2.55 24.33
N TRP A 61 10.83 -3.00 25.22
CA TRP A 61 9.88 -4.10 24.97
C TRP A 61 8.92 -3.79 23.82
N PHE A 62 8.71 -2.51 23.51
CA PHE A 62 7.84 -2.06 22.43
C PHE A 62 8.52 -2.11 21.05
N SER A 63 9.85 -2.13 20.99
CA SER A 63 10.61 -2.11 19.72
C SER A 63 10.19 -3.24 18.76
N GLN A 64 9.96 -4.44 19.29
CA GLN A 64 9.49 -5.62 18.54
C GLN A 64 8.11 -5.44 17.89
N TRP A 65 7.26 -4.55 18.42
CA TRP A 65 5.90 -4.32 17.92
C TRP A 65 5.82 -3.20 16.88
N GLN A 66 6.88 -2.40 16.72
CA GLN A 66 6.88 -1.25 15.82
C GLN A 66 6.59 -1.64 14.37
N PHE A 67 7.20 -2.73 13.89
CA PHE A 67 6.96 -3.19 12.53
C PHE A 67 5.50 -3.63 12.34
N THR A 68 4.93 -4.32 13.32
CA THR A 68 3.51 -4.67 13.35
C THR A 68 2.63 -3.42 13.32
N CYS A 69 2.99 -2.36 14.06
CA CYS A 69 2.28 -1.09 14.01
C CYS A 69 2.35 -0.42 12.62
N ILE A 70 3.50 -0.46 11.94
CA ILE A 70 3.63 0.02 10.55
C ILE A 70 2.69 -0.77 9.63
N LEU A 71 2.69 -2.10 9.72
CA LEU A 71 1.81 -2.95 8.90
C LEU A 71 0.33 -2.66 9.14
N LEU A 72 -0.07 -2.53 10.41
CA LEU A 72 -1.45 -2.16 10.76
C LEU A 72 -1.82 -0.78 10.25
N SER A 73 -0.89 0.18 10.29
CA SER A 73 -1.13 1.51 9.71
C SER A 73 -1.40 1.44 8.21
N ILE A 74 -0.62 0.64 7.47
CA ILE A 74 -0.84 0.42 6.03
C ILE A 74 -2.21 -0.23 5.78
N ILE A 75 -2.57 -1.25 6.57
CA ILE A 75 -3.87 -1.93 6.46
C ILE A 75 -5.03 -0.96 6.73
N PHE A 76 -4.99 -0.21 7.83
CA PHE A 76 -6.06 0.75 8.14
C PHE A 76 -6.13 1.89 7.12
N SER A 77 -4.99 2.37 6.61
CA SER A 77 -4.96 3.40 5.57
C SER A 77 -5.55 2.91 4.24
N THR A 78 -5.25 1.67 3.84
CA THR A 78 -5.80 1.07 2.63
C THR A 78 -7.30 0.79 2.74
N LEU A 79 -7.77 0.31 3.90
CA LEU A 79 -9.19 0.17 4.20
C LEU A 79 -9.92 1.52 4.17
N TRP A 80 -9.34 2.53 4.82
CA TRP A 80 -9.88 3.89 4.81
C TRP A 80 -10.04 4.41 3.38
N LEU A 81 -8.98 4.32 2.57
CA LEU A 81 -8.99 4.76 1.18
C LEU A 81 -9.99 3.96 0.32
N GLY A 82 -10.00 2.63 0.46
CA GLY A 82 -10.89 1.74 -0.29
C GLY A 82 -12.36 2.03 -0.03
N VAL A 83 -12.76 2.11 1.24
CA VAL A 83 -14.13 2.47 1.63
C VAL A 83 -14.47 3.90 1.16
N PHE A 84 -13.51 4.83 1.20
CA PHE A 84 -13.73 6.18 0.71
C PHE A 84 -14.01 6.21 -0.81
N ILE A 85 -13.23 5.48 -1.59
CA ILE A 85 -13.43 5.31 -3.04
C ILE A 85 -14.80 4.69 -3.33
N GLU A 86 -15.17 3.62 -2.61
CA GLU A 86 -16.43 2.92 -2.79
C GLU A 86 -17.65 3.83 -2.55
N ARG A 87 -17.52 4.80 -1.64
CA ARG A 87 -18.60 5.75 -1.36
C ARG A 87 -18.86 6.74 -2.50
N THR A 88 -17.91 6.96 -3.40
CA THR A 88 -18.06 7.91 -4.51
C THR A 88 -19.12 7.46 -5.52
N LEU A 89 -19.90 8.42 -6.04
CA LEU A 89 -20.97 8.12 -6.99
C LEU A 89 -20.44 7.53 -8.29
N ILE A 90 -19.29 8.03 -8.76
CA ILE A 90 -18.60 7.54 -9.96
C ILE A 90 -18.25 6.06 -9.77
N PHE A 91 -17.63 5.69 -8.65
CA PHE A 91 -17.27 4.30 -8.39
C PHE A 91 -18.50 3.41 -8.29
N LYS A 92 -19.55 3.82 -7.57
CA LYS A 92 -20.80 3.03 -7.47
C LYS A 92 -21.43 2.74 -8.82
N VAL A 93 -21.52 3.74 -9.69
CA VAL A 93 -22.14 3.59 -11.02
C VAL A 93 -21.26 2.72 -11.92
N LEU A 94 -19.96 3.02 -12.00
CA LEU A 94 -19.05 2.28 -12.88
C LEU A 94 -18.85 0.84 -12.40
N TRP A 95 -18.66 0.62 -11.10
CA TRP A 95 -18.38 -0.70 -10.52
C TRP A 95 -19.58 -1.64 -10.54
N ASN A 96 -20.81 -1.15 -10.74
CA ASN A 96 -21.97 -2.01 -10.94
C ASN A 96 -21.95 -2.71 -12.31
N SER A 97 -21.22 -2.17 -13.28
CA SER A 97 -21.12 -2.75 -14.63
C SER A 97 -20.13 -3.91 -14.69
N ILE A 98 -20.53 -5.02 -15.31
CA ILE A 98 -19.67 -6.18 -15.58
C ILE A 98 -18.50 -5.77 -16.48
N ILE A 99 -18.74 -4.93 -17.49
CA ILE A 99 -17.71 -4.47 -18.44
C ILE A 99 -16.59 -3.75 -17.70
N THR A 100 -16.93 -2.87 -16.74
CA THR A 100 -15.94 -2.18 -15.90
C THR A 100 -15.07 -3.18 -15.14
N LYS A 101 -15.69 -4.15 -14.46
CA LYS A 101 -14.96 -5.17 -13.70
C LYS A 101 -14.00 -5.96 -14.59
N CYS A 102 -14.46 -6.35 -15.80
CA CYS A 102 -13.61 -7.06 -16.77
C CYS A 102 -12.42 -6.21 -17.22
N ILE A 103 -12.66 -4.96 -17.63
CA ILE A 103 -11.59 -4.05 -18.07
C ILE A 103 -10.59 -3.79 -16.93
N THR A 104 -11.07 -3.53 -15.72
CA THR A 104 -10.20 -3.34 -14.56
C THR A 104 -9.38 -4.60 -14.26
N SER A 105 -9.99 -5.80 -14.33
CA SER A 105 -9.26 -7.06 -14.13
C SER A 105 -8.17 -7.28 -15.18
N ILE A 106 -8.46 -7.00 -16.45
CA ILE A 106 -7.47 -7.10 -17.54
C ILE A 106 -6.35 -6.08 -17.33
N ALA A 107 -6.68 -4.83 -16.97
CA ALA A 107 -5.70 -3.78 -16.72
C ALA A 107 -4.78 -4.13 -15.54
N ILE A 108 -5.33 -4.60 -14.42
CA ILE A 108 -4.54 -5.04 -13.25
C ILE A 108 -3.66 -6.23 -13.62
N SER A 109 -4.20 -7.22 -14.33
CA SER A 109 -3.42 -8.40 -14.75
C SER A 109 -2.28 -8.02 -15.69
N GLY A 110 -2.55 -7.15 -16.67
CA GLY A 110 -1.54 -6.60 -17.57
C GLY A 110 -0.45 -5.82 -16.84
N LEU A 111 -0.83 -5.03 -15.83
CA LEU A 111 0.13 -4.32 -14.99
C LEU A 111 1.00 -5.29 -14.18
N ILE A 112 0.43 -6.36 -13.62
CA ILE A 112 1.19 -7.39 -12.90
C ILE A 112 2.20 -8.07 -13.83
N ILE A 113 1.79 -8.45 -15.05
CA ILE A 113 2.68 -9.07 -16.05
C ILE A 113 3.81 -8.09 -16.42
N PHE A 114 3.48 -6.83 -16.66
CA PHE A 114 4.48 -5.79 -16.95
C PHE A 114 5.48 -5.62 -15.80
N CYS A 115 5.00 -5.57 -14.56
CA CYS A 115 5.86 -5.46 -13.37
C CYS A 115 6.73 -6.70 -13.18
N THR A 116 6.19 -7.90 -13.48
CA THR A 116 6.95 -9.16 -13.45
C THR A 116 8.08 -9.13 -14.46
N ALA A 117 7.81 -8.72 -15.70
CA ALA A 117 8.82 -8.59 -16.74
C ALA A 117 9.90 -7.55 -16.37
N LYS A 118 9.50 -6.41 -15.79
CA LYS A 118 10.44 -5.39 -15.30
C LYS A 118 11.27 -5.89 -14.13
N SER A 119 10.68 -6.65 -13.21
CA SER A 119 11.41 -7.29 -12.11
C SER A 119 12.45 -8.28 -12.63
N SER A 120 12.10 -9.11 -13.60
CA SER A 120 13.04 -10.04 -14.24
C SER A 120 14.18 -9.30 -14.93
N ALA A 121 13.87 -8.25 -15.70
CA ALA A 121 14.88 -7.46 -16.39
C ALA A 121 15.86 -6.79 -15.42
N LEU A 122 15.36 -6.28 -14.28
CA LEU A 122 16.20 -5.67 -13.25
C LEU A 122 17.13 -6.71 -12.61
N LEU A 123 16.61 -7.88 -12.23
CA LEU A 123 17.43 -8.98 -11.69
C LEU A 123 18.50 -9.42 -12.68
N ASN A 124 18.15 -9.62 -13.95
CA ASN A 124 19.09 -9.98 -15.00
C ASN A 124 20.19 -8.91 -15.16
N SER A 125 19.83 -7.62 -15.04
CA SER A 125 20.81 -6.52 -15.14
C SER A 125 21.76 -6.43 -13.95
N VAL A 126 21.31 -6.83 -12.75
CA VAL A 126 22.12 -6.81 -11.52
C VAL A 126 23.05 -8.02 -11.48
N PHE A 127 22.54 -9.22 -11.77
CA PHE A 127 23.26 -10.48 -11.53
C PHE A 127 23.85 -11.13 -12.78
N GLY A 128 23.47 -10.69 -13.98
CA GLY A 128 23.96 -11.26 -15.24
C GLY A 128 23.49 -12.69 -15.55
N ILE A 129 22.58 -13.24 -14.73
CA ILE A 129 21.97 -14.56 -14.91
C ILE A 129 20.45 -14.45 -15.00
N ASP A 130 19.78 -15.55 -15.37
CA ASP A 130 18.32 -15.55 -15.49
C ASP A 130 17.60 -15.40 -14.14
N SER A 131 16.64 -14.48 -14.10
CA SER A 131 15.80 -14.13 -12.95
C SER A 131 15.02 -15.29 -12.34
N SER A 132 14.86 -16.42 -13.05
CA SER A 132 14.25 -17.64 -12.49
C SER A 132 15.02 -18.19 -11.30
N SER A 133 16.30 -17.85 -11.17
CA SER A 133 17.15 -18.20 -10.01
C SER A 133 16.79 -17.40 -8.74
N PHE A 134 15.94 -16.39 -8.86
CA PHE A 134 15.54 -15.48 -7.77
C PHE A 134 14.01 -15.48 -7.56
N PRO A 135 13.36 -16.63 -7.32
CA PRO A 135 11.90 -16.71 -7.28
C PRO A 135 11.29 -15.80 -6.21
N TYR A 136 11.91 -15.68 -5.03
CA TYR A 136 11.36 -14.89 -3.94
C TYR A 136 11.57 -13.40 -4.17
N THR A 137 12.80 -12.98 -4.50
CA THR A 137 13.10 -11.58 -4.81
C THR A 137 12.30 -11.09 -5.99
N ARG A 138 12.15 -11.89 -7.05
CA ARG A 138 11.34 -11.52 -8.21
C ARG A 138 9.88 -11.26 -7.83
N SER A 139 9.30 -12.11 -6.97
CA SER A 139 7.92 -11.90 -6.50
C SER A 139 7.77 -10.63 -5.65
N PHE A 140 8.67 -10.39 -4.71
CA PHE A 140 8.65 -9.17 -3.89
C PHE A 140 8.85 -7.91 -4.74
N LEU A 141 9.85 -7.92 -5.62
CA LEU A 141 10.16 -6.80 -6.51
C LEU A 141 9.02 -6.51 -7.49
N THR A 142 8.32 -7.54 -7.97
CA THR A 142 7.09 -7.39 -8.77
C THR A 142 6.03 -6.60 -8.00
N GLY A 143 5.76 -6.97 -6.74
CA GLY A 143 4.82 -6.26 -5.88
C GLY A 143 5.22 -4.80 -5.63
N PHE A 144 6.51 -4.56 -5.39
CA PHE A 144 7.03 -3.20 -5.21
C PHE A 144 6.91 -2.35 -6.48
N LEU A 145 7.25 -2.90 -7.64
CA LEU A 145 7.10 -2.22 -8.92
C LEU A 145 5.62 -1.93 -9.21
N PHE A 146 4.73 -2.87 -8.90
CA PHE A 146 3.29 -2.65 -9.01
C PHE A 146 2.84 -1.43 -8.19
N LEU A 147 3.28 -1.32 -6.93
CA LEU A 147 3.00 -0.15 -6.11
C LEU A 147 3.61 1.12 -6.71
N LYS A 148 4.87 1.08 -7.17
CA LYS A 148 5.51 2.23 -7.83
C LYS A 148 4.71 2.74 -9.04
N TYR A 149 4.20 1.84 -9.88
CA TYR A 149 3.43 2.22 -11.07
C TYR A 149 1.97 2.62 -10.77
N ILE A 150 1.36 2.12 -9.68
CA ILE A 150 0.01 2.53 -9.28
C ILE A 150 0.00 3.84 -8.48
N ASN A 151 1.13 4.21 -7.85
CA ASN A 151 1.25 5.41 -7.01
C ASN A 151 0.75 6.71 -7.67
N PRO A 152 1.06 7.05 -8.94
CA PRO A 152 0.55 8.27 -9.56
C PRO A 152 -0.98 8.33 -9.59
N ILE A 153 -1.65 7.18 -9.81
CA ILE A 153 -3.12 7.08 -9.78
C ILE A 153 -3.63 7.30 -8.36
N LEU A 154 -2.99 6.67 -7.35
CA LEU A 154 -3.36 6.85 -5.95
C LEU A 154 -3.21 8.31 -5.50
N LEU A 155 -2.11 8.97 -5.87
CA LEU A 155 -1.86 10.38 -5.57
C LEU A 155 -2.92 11.28 -6.22
N PHE A 156 -3.32 10.99 -7.47
CA PHE A 156 -4.40 11.72 -8.14
C PHE A 156 -5.75 11.57 -7.41
N ILE A 157 -6.09 10.36 -6.95
CA ILE A 157 -7.30 10.09 -6.16
C ILE A 157 -7.26 10.89 -4.85
N LEU A 158 -6.16 10.82 -4.11
CA LEU A 158 -5.98 11.55 -2.85
C LEU A 158 -6.07 13.07 -3.03
N ALA A 159 -5.45 13.61 -4.07
CA ALA A 159 -5.54 15.03 -4.40
C ALA A 159 -6.98 15.47 -4.70
N THR A 160 -7.74 14.63 -5.42
CA THR A 160 -9.15 14.89 -5.71
C THR A 160 -10.00 14.90 -4.43
N PHE A 161 -9.80 13.94 -3.51
CA PHE A 161 -10.48 13.92 -2.22
C PHE A 161 -10.12 15.12 -1.35
N PHE A 162 -8.83 15.48 -1.31
CA PHE A 162 -8.36 16.66 -0.61
C PHE A 162 -9.05 17.94 -1.11
N LEU A 163 -9.04 18.18 -2.43
CA LEU A 163 -9.63 19.38 -3.04
C LEU A 163 -11.15 19.44 -2.84
N THR A 164 -11.86 18.34 -3.08
CA THR A 164 -13.32 18.30 -2.92
C THR A 164 -13.76 18.57 -1.48
N HIS A 165 -13.01 18.11 -0.48
CA HIS A 165 -13.33 18.38 0.92
C HIS A 165 -12.88 19.76 1.39
N ILE A 166 -11.80 20.33 0.83
CA ILE A 166 -11.46 21.75 1.04
C ILE A 166 -12.59 22.65 0.54
N ILE A 167 -13.11 22.40 -0.66
CA ILE A 167 -14.23 23.19 -1.21
C ILE A 167 -15.44 23.14 -0.27
N LYS A 168 -15.78 21.97 0.28
CA LYS A 168 -16.87 21.83 1.27
C LYS A 168 -16.63 22.66 2.52
N ILE A 169 -15.41 22.68 3.04
CA ILE A 169 -15.04 23.48 4.22
C ILE A 169 -15.12 24.97 3.92
N ILE A 170 -14.62 25.41 2.76
CA ILE A 170 -14.73 26.81 2.30
C ILE A 170 -16.20 27.20 2.19
N CYS A 171 -17.04 26.40 1.52
CA CYS A 171 -18.47 26.68 1.40
C CYS A 171 -19.18 26.75 2.77
N PHE A 172 -18.74 25.97 3.76
CA PHE A 172 -19.23 26.06 5.14
C PHE A 172 -18.84 27.39 5.79
N LEU A 173 -17.58 27.83 5.65
CA LEU A 173 -17.10 29.09 6.24
C LEU A 173 -17.72 30.34 5.62
N PHE A 174 -18.11 30.29 4.35
CA PHE A 174 -18.68 31.45 3.62
C PHE A 174 -20.21 31.49 3.60
N LYS A 175 -20.92 30.51 4.16
CA LYS A 175 -22.40 30.52 4.27
C LYS A 175 -22.83 30.68 5.73
N ASP A 176 -23.46 31.83 6.02
CA ASP A 176 -23.87 32.22 7.38
C ASP A 176 -25.04 31.40 7.98
N GLU A 177 -25.82 30.65 7.18
CA GLU A 177 -27.12 30.14 7.65
C GLU A 177 -27.45 28.65 7.41
N ALA A 178 -26.51 27.81 6.93
CA ALA A 178 -26.89 26.48 6.41
C ALA A 178 -26.30 25.25 7.11
N PHE A 179 -25.48 25.40 8.15
CA PHE A 179 -24.86 24.26 8.80
C PHE A 179 -24.85 24.41 10.32
N ASP A 180 -25.73 23.67 10.99
CA ASP A 180 -25.82 23.63 12.46
C ASP A 180 -24.58 23.05 13.15
N LEU A 181 -23.70 22.35 12.42
CA LEU A 181 -22.44 21.80 12.94
C LEU A 181 -21.31 21.86 11.90
N PRO A 182 -20.04 22.03 12.34
CA PRO A 182 -18.90 21.96 11.45
C PRO A 182 -18.77 20.58 10.79
N PRO A 183 -18.35 20.49 9.51
CA PRO A 183 -18.22 19.23 8.79
C PRO A 183 -16.96 18.47 9.23
N VAL A 184 -16.96 17.94 10.46
CA VAL A 184 -15.82 17.25 11.11
C VAL A 184 -15.24 16.16 10.22
N SER A 185 -16.09 15.39 9.54
CA SER A 185 -15.67 14.34 8.60
C SER A 185 -14.87 14.89 7.41
N SER A 186 -15.16 16.10 6.96
CA SER A 186 -14.41 16.75 5.88
C SER A 186 -13.05 17.25 6.35
N PHE A 187 -12.96 17.85 7.54
CA PHE A 187 -11.68 18.21 8.14
C PHE A 187 -10.78 16.99 8.34
N ALA A 188 -11.33 15.91 8.89
CA ALA A 188 -10.62 14.64 9.08
C ALA A 188 -10.13 14.08 7.73
N THR A 189 -10.98 14.09 6.70
CA THR A 189 -10.61 13.62 5.36
C THR A 189 -9.47 14.44 4.75
N VAL A 190 -9.49 15.77 4.87
CA VAL A 190 -8.42 16.64 4.39
C VAL A 190 -7.10 16.28 5.07
N LEU A 191 -7.12 16.16 6.41
CA LEU A 191 -5.93 15.79 7.18
C LEU A 191 -5.38 14.41 6.77
N PHE A 192 -6.22 13.38 6.74
CA PHE A 192 -5.78 12.03 6.39
C PHE A 192 -5.27 11.94 4.95
N SER A 193 -5.98 12.55 3.99
CA SER A 193 -5.56 12.56 2.59
C SER A 193 -4.19 13.21 2.43
N PHE A 194 -3.95 14.32 3.13
CA PHE A 194 -2.67 15.02 3.11
C PHE A 194 -1.53 14.20 3.72
N LEU A 195 -1.75 13.58 4.87
CA LEU A 195 -0.74 12.75 5.54
C LEU A 195 -0.38 11.52 4.70
N ILE A 196 -1.36 10.81 4.15
CA ILE A 196 -1.12 9.66 3.27
C ILE A 196 -0.41 10.10 1.99
N PHE A 197 -0.78 11.25 1.42
CA PHE A 197 -0.13 11.81 0.23
C PHE A 197 1.37 12.07 0.48
N ILE A 198 1.71 12.74 1.59
CA ILE A 198 3.12 12.96 1.98
C ILE A 198 3.84 11.63 2.20
N PHE A 199 3.20 10.68 2.88
CA PHE A 199 3.77 9.37 3.13
C PHE A 199 4.12 8.65 1.82
N ILE A 200 3.20 8.59 0.85
CA ILE A 200 3.43 7.95 -0.45
C ILE A 200 4.58 8.64 -1.20
N LEU A 201 4.62 9.98 -1.22
CA LEU A 201 5.70 10.72 -1.88
C LEU A 201 7.07 10.48 -1.22
N SER A 202 7.13 10.55 0.11
CA SER A 202 8.34 10.28 0.89
C SER A 202 8.82 8.86 0.63
N TRP A 203 7.92 7.88 0.71
CA TRP A 203 8.20 6.48 0.46
C TRP A 203 8.73 6.24 -0.95
N GLN A 204 8.10 6.82 -1.97
CA GLN A 204 8.53 6.68 -3.36
C GLN A 204 9.94 7.25 -3.60
N ASN A 205 10.22 8.45 -3.07
CA ASN A 205 11.50 9.13 -3.28
C ASN A 205 12.64 8.47 -2.51
N SER A 206 12.39 8.04 -1.26
CA SER A 206 13.41 7.43 -0.42
C SER A 206 13.65 5.95 -0.74
N TYR A 207 12.60 5.20 -1.09
CA TYR A 207 12.72 3.75 -1.24
C TYR A 207 12.79 3.26 -2.69
N PHE A 208 12.27 4.01 -3.66
CA PHE A 208 12.06 3.53 -5.04
C PHE A 208 12.59 4.48 -6.12
N SER A 209 13.55 5.34 -5.78
CA SER A 209 14.29 6.11 -6.78
C SER A 209 15.02 5.16 -7.74
N GLU A 210 15.13 5.56 -9.02
CA GLU A 210 15.80 4.75 -10.05
C GLU A 210 17.26 4.43 -9.69
N GLU A 211 17.93 5.35 -9.00
CA GLU A 211 19.33 5.21 -8.58
C GLU A 211 19.51 4.14 -7.49
N ASN A 212 18.57 4.02 -6.56
CA ASN A 212 18.67 3.08 -5.44
C ASN A 212 18.12 1.67 -5.79
N LEU A 213 17.38 1.54 -6.90
CA LEU A 213 16.66 0.33 -7.23
C LEU A 213 17.57 -0.91 -7.46
N PRO A 214 18.72 -0.79 -8.16
CA PRO A 214 19.66 -1.91 -8.33
C PRO A 214 20.26 -2.37 -6.99
N VAL A 215 20.72 -1.42 -6.17
CA VAL A 215 21.31 -1.69 -4.84
C VAL A 215 20.32 -2.44 -3.95
N LYS A 216 19.06 -2.02 -3.94
CA LYS A 216 18.01 -2.67 -3.16
C LYS A 216 17.61 -4.03 -3.71
N THR A 217 17.67 -4.21 -5.03
CA THR A 217 17.43 -5.52 -5.65
C THR A 217 18.50 -6.51 -5.24
N TYR A 218 19.76 -6.07 -5.23
CA TYR A 218 20.89 -6.85 -4.74
C TYR A 218 20.73 -7.23 -3.26
N ALA A 219 20.43 -6.25 -2.41
CA ALA A 219 20.13 -6.46 -0.99
C ALA A 219 18.97 -7.44 -0.75
N LEU A 220 17.87 -7.29 -1.49
CA LEU A 220 16.70 -8.15 -1.34
C LEU A 220 16.99 -9.61 -1.75
N ALA A 221 17.79 -9.80 -2.80
CA ALA A 221 18.26 -11.13 -3.20
C ALA A 221 19.10 -11.80 -2.12
N HIS A 222 20.03 -11.07 -1.50
CA HIS A 222 20.82 -11.60 -0.38
C HIS A 222 19.97 -12.07 0.80
N LEU A 223 18.86 -11.39 1.04
CA LEU A 223 17.96 -11.72 2.14
C LEU A 223 17.06 -12.93 1.84
N LEU A 224 16.64 -13.13 0.59
CA LEU A 224 15.56 -14.06 0.25
C LEU A 224 16.00 -15.27 -0.56
N ASP A 225 16.98 -15.13 -1.46
CA ASP A 225 17.34 -16.18 -2.42
C ASP A 225 18.77 -16.72 -2.22
N PHE A 226 19.71 -15.90 -1.73
CA PHE A 226 21.04 -16.40 -1.37
C PHE A 226 20.98 -17.32 -0.14
N ASN A 227 21.75 -18.40 -0.20
CA ASN A 227 21.84 -19.36 0.89
C ASN A 227 23.30 -19.65 1.24
N ILE A 228 23.68 -19.36 2.49
CA ILE A 228 24.98 -19.73 3.05
C ILE A 228 25.06 -21.21 3.46
N ASN A 229 23.91 -21.81 3.77
CA ASN A 229 23.78 -23.21 4.17
C ASN A 229 23.47 -24.07 2.93
N HIS A 230 24.43 -24.15 2.00
CA HIS A 230 24.30 -24.89 0.76
C HIS A 230 24.93 -26.29 0.84
N HIS A 231 24.53 -27.18 -0.08
CA HIS A 231 25.02 -28.58 -0.12
C HIS A 231 26.28 -28.80 -0.97
N CYS A 232 26.82 -27.75 -1.61
CA CYS A 232 28.02 -27.86 -2.46
C CYS A 232 29.30 -28.11 -1.62
N ILE A 233 29.93 -29.26 -1.77
CA ILE A 233 31.09 -29.67 -0.97
C ILE A 233 32.32 -28.82 -1.31
N ASN A 234 32.51 -28.54 -2.60
CA ASN A 234 33.62 -27.74 -3.11
C ASN A 234 33.63 -26.29 -2.59
N LEU A 235 32.50 -25.82 -2.05
CA LEU A 235 32.33 -24.45 -1.53
C LEU A 235 32.10 -24.41 -0.01
N SER A 236 31.96 -25.56 0.64
CA SER A 236 31.60 -25.66 2.07
C SER A 236 32.67 -25.10 3.00
N ALA A 237 33.93 -25.03 2.56
CA ALA A 237 35.04 -24.50 3.35
C ALA A 237 35.03 -22.97 3.46
N ASP A 238 34.48 -22.27 2.47
CA ASP A 238 34.63 -20.83 2.31
C ASP A 238 33.47 -20.00 2.87
N LYS A 239 32.40 -20.64 3.38
CA LYS A 239 31.17 -20.01 3.89
C LYS A 239 30.64 -18.90 2.97
N VAL A 240 30.54 -19.20 1.68
CA VAL A 240 30.09 -18.26 0.66
C VAL A 240 28.57 -18.27 0.51
N ASN A 241 27.99 -17.14 0.14
CA ASN A 241 26.58 -17.06 -0.21
C ASN A 241 26.42 -17.53 -1.66
N VAL A 242 25.52 -18.50 -1.88
CA VAL A 242 25.28 -19.03 -3.23
C VAL A 242 23.82 -18.98 -3.64
N ILE A 243 23.61 -18.88 -4.96
CA ILE A 243 22.33 -19.10 -5.62
C ILE A 243 22.49 -20.20 -6.64
N PHE A 244 21.57 -21.16 -6.64
CA PHE A 244 21.53 -22.23 -7.63
C PHE A 244 20.94 -21.73 -8.95
N ILE A 245 21.60 -22.10 -10.05
CA ILE A 245 21.22 -21.70 -11.40
C ILE A 245 20.55 -22.88 -12.09
N GLY A 246 19.34 -22.66 -12.60
CA GLY A 246 18.60 -23.64 -13.38
C GLY A 246 18.01 -24.78 -12.54
N SER A 247 17.20 -25.63 -13.19
CA SER A 247 16.49 -26.72 -12.54
C SER A 247 17.38 -27.89 -12.11
N SER A 248 18.54 -28.04 -12.77
CA SER A 248 19.54 -29.08 -12.46
C SER A 248 20.33 -28.78 -11.19
N GLN A 249 20.38 -27.50 -10.76
CA GLN A 249 21.14 -27.02 -9.61
C GLN A 249 22.64 -27.37 -9.64
N ASP A 250 23.16 -27.79 -10.79
CA ASP A 250 24.55 -28.19 -11.03
C ASP A 250 25.50 -26.98 -11.10
N LYS A 251 24.96 -25.76 -11.18
CA LYS A 251 25.72 -24.51 -11.22
C LYS A 251 25.24 -23.56 -10.16
N VAL A 252 26.17 -22.81 -9.60
CA VAL A 252 25.90 -21.78 -8.59
C VAL A 252 26.52 -20.46 -8.96
N LEU A 253 25.79 -19.38 -8.71
CA LEU A 253 26.31 -18.03 -8.62
C LEU A 253 26.85 -17.84 -7.21
N ILE A 254 28.14 -17.52 -7.09
CA ILE A 254 28.81 -17.27 -5.83
C ILE A 254 28.94 -15.77 -5.64
N ASP A 255 28.55 -15.31 -4.46
CA ASP A 255 28.91 -13.99 -3.96
C ASP A 255 29.83 -14.11 -2.75
N ASP A 256 31.04 -13.58 -2.92
CA ASP A 256 32.08 -13.52 -1.89
C ASP A 256 31.85 -12.32 -0.93
N TYR A 257 30.85 -11.48 -1.20
CA TYR A 257 30.51 -10.34 -0.37
C TYR A 257 29.58 -10.72 0.77
N ASP A 258 30.00 -10.38 1.99
CA ASP A 258 29.22 -10.59 3.20
C ASP A 258 28.26 -9.41 3.43
N MET A 259 27.12 -9.44 2.72
CA MET A 259 26.04 -8.49 2.96
C MET A 259 25.11 -9.03 4.05
N HIS A 260 25.30 -8.55 5.28
CA HIS A 260 24.41 -8.89 6.39
C HIS A 260 23.19 -7.96 6.43
N ILE A 261 22.04 -8.51 6.02
CA ILE A 261 20.72 -7.91 6.26
C ILE A 261 19.99 -8.80 7.24
N ASN A 262 19.79 -8.29 8.45
CA ASN A 262 19.31 -9.10 9.57
C ASN A 262 17.86 -9.55 9.41
N SER A 263 17.02 -8.79 8.70
CA SER A 263 15.60 -9.12 8.49
C SER A 263 14.90 -8.29 7.40
N ILE A 264 13.73 -8.75 6.94
CA ILE A 264 12.83 -7.99 6.05
C ILE A 264 12.40 -6.67 6.69
N GLU A 265 12.23 -6.65 8.00
CA GLU A 265 11.94 -5.43 8.75
C GLU A 265 13.09 -4.41 8.61
N SER A 266 14.34 -4.86 8.76
CA SER A 266 15.51 -4.00 8.58
C SER A 266 15.64 -3.49 7.14
N PHE A 267 15.24 -4.29 6.14
CA PHE A 267 15.17 -3.87 4.74
C PHE A 267 14.09 -2.79 4.51
N LEU A 268 12.92 -2.93 5.13
CA LEU A 268 11.80 -1.98 4.99
C LEU A 268 11.99 -0.69 5.79
N LYS A 269 12.68 -0.75 6.94
CA LYS A 269 13.04 0.42 7.77
C LYS A 269 14.34 1.09 7.32
N GLY A 270 15.22 0.37 6.63
CA GLY A 270 16.58 0.80 6.28
C GLY A 270 16.62 1.89 5.22
N ASN A 271 17.40 2.94 5.48
CA ASN A 271 17.68 3.98 4.50
C ASN A 271 18.63 3.44 3.41
N SER A 272 18.48 3.84 2.14
CA SER A 272 19.28 3.26 1.04
C SER A 272 20.79 3.38 1.25
N SER A 273 21.22 4.40 1.98
CA SER A 273 22.61 4.68 2.35
C SER A 273 23.27 3.61 3.23
N SER A 274 22.52 2.67 3.81
CA SER A 274 23.10 1.55 4.56
C SER A 274 23.42 0.33 3.69
N PHE A 275 22.98 0.32 2.44
CA PHE A 275 23.23 -0.77 1.51
C PHE A 275 24.27 -0.33 0.49
N PHE A 276 25.43 -0.98 0.50
CA PHE A 276 26.50 -0.71 -0.45
C PHE A 276 26.52 -1.83 -1.50
N MET A 277 26.26 -1.46 -2.75
CA MET A 277 26.55 -2.32 -3.89
C MET A 277 27.95 -1.95 -4.38
N LYS A 278 28.80 -2.94 -4.61
CA LYS A 278 30.14 -2.71 -5.14
C LYS A 278 30.04 -2.22 -6.59
N ASP A 279 30.83 -1.21 -6.96
CA ASP A 279 30.86 -0.62 -8.32
C ASP A 279 31.25 -1.60 -9.44
N ASN A 280 31.57 -2.86 -9.11
CA ASN A 280 31.73 -3.97 -10.06
C ASN A 280 31.40 -5.28 -9.32
N LEU A 281 30.14 -5.74 -9.45
CA LEU A 281 29.74 -7.08 -9.04
C LEU A 281 30.32 -8.11 -10.02
N ASN A 282 31.48 -8.65 -9.70
CA ASN A 282 32.03 -9.79 -10.42
C ASN A 282 31.55 -11.08 -9.77
N PHE A 283 30.32 -11.48 -10.09
CA PHE A 283 29.82 -12.78 -9.68
C PHE A 283 30.61 -13.90 -10.34
N LYS A 284 30.96 -14.93 -9.58
CA LYS A 284 31.60 -16.13 -10.10
C LYS A 284 30.55 -17.20 -10.30
N ILE A 285 30.57 -17.86 -11.44
CA ILE A 285 29.74 -19.05 -11.68
C ILE A 285 30.63 -20.27 -11.60
N GLN A 286 30.25 -21.24 -10.78
CA GLN A 286 30.97 -22.51 -10.63
C GLN A 286 30.00 -23.69 -10.61
N GLU A 287 30.51 -24.89 -10.87
CA GLU A 287 29.74 -26.12 -10.70
C GLU A 287 29.58 -26.46 -9.22
N CYS A 288 28.38 -26.90 -8.82
CA CYS A 288 28.11 -27.42 -7.49
C CYS A 288 28.38 -28.92 -7.48
N VAL A 289 29.33 -29.35 -6.65
CA VAL A 289 29.63 -30.78 -6.47
C VAL A 289 28.87 -31.30 -5.25
N TYR A 290 28.00 -32.29 -5.49
CA TYR A 290 27.26 -33.01 -4.46
C TYR A 290 28.05 -34.25 -3.97
N ASN A 291 27.70 -34.74 -2.78
CA ASN A 291 28.23 -36.00 -2.24
C ASN A 291 27.53 -37.22 -2.86
#